data_AF-A0A2E0MVX0-F1
#
_entry.id   AF-A0A2E0MVX0-F1
#
_cell.length_a   1.000
_cell.length_b   1.000
_cell.length_c   1.000
_cell.angle_alpha   90.00
_cell.angle_beta   90.00
_cell.angle_gamma   90.00
#
_symmetry.space_group_name_H-M   'P 1'
#
loop_
_entity.id
_entity.type
_entity.pdbx_description
1 polymer ?
#
loop_
_entity_poly.entity_id
_entity_poly.type
_entity_poly.pdbx_seq_one_letter_code
_entity_poly.pdbx_strand_id
1 'polypeptide(L)' 'MFTTTTFSAWDLNEDLQAGLESIGWEFVTQVQKETIPIALSGRDVIGQARTG' A
#
# COMPACT_ATOMS: atom_id res chain seq x y z
N MET A 1 11.68 3.32 -5.05
CA MET A 1 11.31 4.66 -5.53
C MET A 1 10.02 5.04 -4.82
N PHE A 2 10.00 6.17 -4.11
CA PHE A 2 8.81 6.65 -3.40
C PHE A 2 7.83 7.25 -4.41
N THR A 3 6.54 6.93 -4.26
CA THR A 3 5.48 7.47 -5.11
C THR A 3 4.83 8.68 -4.43
N THR A 4 3.95 9.39 -5.12
CA THR A 4 3.07 10.41 -4.53
C THR A 4 1.68 9.86 -4.19
N THR A 5 1.46 8.56 -4.34
CA THR A 5 0.18 7.92 -4.02
C THR A 5 0.16 7.64 -2.52
N THR A 6 -0.89 8.11 -1.85
CA THR A 6 -1.07 7.91 -0.41
C THR A 6 -1.79 6.59 -0.13
N PHE A 7 -1.64 6.05 1.08
CA PHE A 7 -2.45 4.92 1.52
C PHE A 7 -3.96 5.22 1.56
N SER A 8 -4.34 6.49 1.75
CA SER A 8 -5.72 6.97 1.69
C SER A 8 -6.36 6.90 0.30
N ALA A 9 -5.61 6.49 -0.73
CA ALA A 9 -6.17 6.19 -2.05
C ALA A 9 -7.07 4.92 -2.04
N TRP A 10 -7.03 4.12 -0.97
CA TRP A 10 -7.85 2.94 -0.78
C TRP A 10 -8.67 3.03 0.50
N ASP A 11 -9.86 2.41 0.48
CA ASP A 11 -10.74 2.27 1.64
C ASP A 11 -10.23 1.15 2.56
N LEU A 12 -9.12 1.41 3.25
CA LEU A 12 -8.55 0.51 4.25
C LEU A 12 -9.35 0.63 5.54
N ASN A 13 -9.43 -0.44 6.33
CA ASN A 13 -10.11 -0.38 7.62
C ASN A 13 -9.42 0.61 8.59
N GLU A 14 -10.17 1.10 9.58
CA GLU A 14 -9.72 2.13 10.51
C GLU A 14 -8.45 1.73 11.29
N ASP A 15 -8.34 0.45 11.68
CA ASP A 15 -7.17 -0.07 12.41
C ASP A 15 -5.87 0.04 11.58
N LEU A 16 -5.95 -0.27 10.27
CA LEU A 16 -4.80 -0.15 9.37
C LEU A 16 -4.42 1.32 9.14
N GLN A 17 -5.41 2.20 8.97
CA GLN A 17 -5.16 3.63 8.82
C GLN A 17 -4.47 4.20 10.06
N ALA A 18 -4.98 3.89 11.26
CA ALA A 18 -4.37 4.29 12.52
C ALA A 18 -2.93 3.75 12.67
N GLY A 19 -2.70 2.51 12.24
CA GLY A 19 -1.36 1.91 12.22
C GLY A 19 -0.39 2.70 11.33
N LEU A 20 -0.79 3.03 10.10
CA LEU A 20 0.00 3.81 9.14
C LEU A 20 0.34 5.21 9.66
N GLU A 21 -0.64 5.89 10.26
CA GLU A 21 -0.44 7.19 10.89
C GLU A 21 0.54 7.12 12.05
N SER A 22 0.42 6.11 12.92
CA SER A 22 1.27 5.96 14.10
C SER A 22 2.77 5.80 13.78
N ILE A 23 3.08 5.23 12.61
CA ILE A 23 4.45 5.02 12.11
C ILE A 23 4.89 6.10 11.11
N GLY A 24 4.02 7.08 10.82
CA GLY A 24 4.30 8.18 9.89
C GLY A 24 4.41 7.76 8.42
N TRP A 25 3.73 6.68 8.02
CA TRP A 25 3.75 6.19 6.63
C TRP A 25 2.61 6.79 5.83
N GLU A 26 2.93 7.78 5.00
CA GLU A 26 1.95 8.49 4.18
C GLU A 26 1.85 7.92 2.75
N PHE A 27 3.00 7.68 2.11
CA PHE A 27 3.08 7.33 0.70
C PHE A 27 3.45 5.87 0.47
N VAL A 28 2.83 5.25 -0.53
CA VAL A 28 3.18 3.89 -0.94
C VAL A 28 4.45 3.84 -1.78
N THR A 29 5.18 2.73 -1.67
CA THR A 29 6.24 2.37 -2.61
C THR A 29 5.66 1.92 -3.95
N GLN A 30 6.50 1.87 -4.99
CA GLN A 30 6.06 1.42 -6.32
C GLN A 30 5.43 0.02 -6.30
N VAL A 31 6.05 -0.95 -5.62
CA VAL A 31 5.49 -2.32 -5.56
C VAL A 31 4.16 -2.34 -4.83
N GLN A 32 4.00 -1.57 -3.77
CA GLN A 32 2.74 -1.45 -3.04
C GLN A 32 1.65 -0.83 -3.92
N LYS A 33 1.96 0.25 -4.64
CA LYS A 33 1.04 0.88 -5.59
C LYS A 33 0.49 -0.11 -6.63
N GLU A 34 1.35 -0.98 -7.14
CA GLU A 34 1.00 -1.94 -8.18
C GLU A 34 0.25 -3.16 -7.63
N THR A 35 0.55 -3.59 -6.40
CA THR A 35 0.06 -4.86 -5.85
C THR A 35 -1.16 -4.72 -4.93
N ILE A 36 -1.27 -3.64 -4.14
CA ILE A 36 -2.38 -3.41 -3.20
C ILE A 36 -3.75 -3.47 -3.88
N PRO A 37 -4.02 -2.78 -5.01
CA PRO A 37 -5.33 -2.85 -5.66
C PRO A 37 -5.72 -4.26 -6.11
N ILE A 38 -4.74 -5.07 -6.52
CA ILE A 38 -4.98 -6.43 -6.97
C ILE A 38 -5.27 -7.34 -5.77
N ALA A 39 -4.52 -7.21 -4.68
CA ALA A 39 -4.78 -7.93 -3.44
C ALA A 39 -6.16 -7.58 -2.84
N LEU A 40 -6.53 -6.30 -2.81
CA LEU A 40 -7.85 -5.85 -2.34
C LEU A 40 -8.99 -6.38 -3.20
N SER A 41 -8.76 -6.67 -4.48
CA SER A 41 -9.76 -7.32 -5.34
C SER A 41 -9.96 -8.82 -5.06
N GLY A 42 -9.30 -9.38 -4.05
CA GLY A 42 -9.41 -10.79 -3.66
C GLY A 42 -8.71 -11.76 -4.62
N ARG A 43 -7.72 -11.28 -5.38
CA ARG A 43 -6.96 -12.09 -6.34
C ARG A 43 -5.59 -12.43 -5.78
N ASP A 44 -5.11 -13.62 -6.13
CA ASP A 44 -3.72 -14.01 -5.90
C ASP A 44 -2.76 -13.06 -6.64
N VAL A 45 -1.65 -12.74 -5.99
CA VAL A 45 -0.64 -11.81 -6.49
C VAL A 45 0.76 -12.36 -6.26
N ILE A 46 1.59 -12.26 -7.30
CA ILE A 46 3.05 -12.38 -7.19
C ILE A 46 3.62 -11.01 -7.50
N GLY A 47 4.20 -10.36 -6.49
CA GLY A 47 4.87 -9.07 -6.62
C GLY A 47 6.38 -9.23 -6.66
N GLN A 48 7.04 -8.66 -7.66
CA GLN A 48 8.49 -8.54 -7.69
C GLN A 48 8.88 -7.08 -7.43
N ALA A 49 9.41 -6.80 -6.24
CA ALA A 49 10.04 -5.53 -5.95
C ALA A 49 11.54 -5.63 -6.25
N ARG A 50 12.14 -4.57 -6.80
CA ARG A 50 13.60 -4.41 -6.76
C ARG A 50 14.01 -3.95 -5.36
N THR A 51 13.90 -4.89 -4.42
CA THR A 51 14.27 -4.86 -2.99
C THR A 51 13.77 -3.67 -2.15
N GLY A 52 13.45 -3.96 -0.89
CA GLY A 52 13.69 -3.06 0.24
C GLY A 52 15.11 -3.28 0.71
#